data_AF-S3C319-F1
#
_entry.id   AF-S3C319-F1
#
_cell.length_a   1.000
_cell.length_b   1.000
_cell.length_c   1.000
_cell.angle_alpha   90.00
_cell.angle_beta   90.00
_cell.angle_gamma   90.00
#
_symmetry.space_group_name_H-M   'P 1'
#
loop_
_entity.id
_entity.type
_entity.pdbx_description
1 polymer ?
#
loop_
_entity_poly.entity_id
_entity_poly.type
_entity_poly.pdbx_seq_one_letter_code
_entity_poly.pdbx_strand_id
1 'polypeptide(L)'
;MTGYQPRHASAPSPRGHEPEGCLTVAVRLPVRVVMFVLVLPVRLVWDGLVAAGRAFRRGVLGPVGRALSWLGRVLLVTPARWTWHRLVVPLGRGLAVVFRWTVTALFVWPWAALWRYVLLPVGRGAGWLGRGLAAAGAFLGRVLVVVPVTWVHTRLLVPLARAVGRGCGLLGRYLLVLPAVLLWRHVLAPAGRGTGLALAWLWRWLVAAPAAALHRYVLVPLGRAVVAAVRGTGAVLLLLGRYLLVVPLVALYRWVLAPAGRGLALVVREVAAAAAVAWRVTGRVTAFLLRGAGRVLYVLLVAPLIGLWRHVLAPFGRVLRGWVWQPVAAACRAAGRALRSAGYSVRSALRSARASVRSARAEIRRALFGVPRSREREPLP
;
A
#
# COMPACT_ATOMS: atom_id res chain seq x y z
N MET A 1 10.07 48.84 22.46
CA MET A 1 11.54 48.85 22.59
C MET A 1 11.88 48.90 24.06
N THR A 2 11.93 47.74 24.71
CA THR A 2 12.24 47.59 26.13
C THR A 2 13.71 47.23 26.25
N GLY A 3 14.47 48.18 26.80
CA GLY A 3 15.92 48.20 26.83
C GLY A 3 16.54 47.06 27.64
N TYR A 4 17.54 46.44 27.03
CA TYR A 4 18.47 45.49 27.61
C TYR A 4 19.30 46.16 28.73
N GLN A 5 19.11 45.71 29.98
CA GLN A 5 19.92 46.11 31.13
C GLN A 5 21.11 45.13 31.27
N PRO A 6 22.36 45.58 31.12
CA PRO A 6 23.53 44.72 31.28
C PRO A 6 23.75 44.39 32.76
N ARG A 7 23.87 43.11 33.09
CA ARG A 7 24.28 42.65 34.42
C ARG A 7 25.66 43.22 34.75
N HIS A 8 25.71 44.11 35.74
CA HIS A 8 26.96 44.51 36.39
C HIS A 8 27.64 43.26 36.95
N ALA A 9 28.80 42.94 36.39
CA ALA A 9 29.72 41.97 36.95
C ALA A 9 30.15 42.45 38.33
N SER A 10 29.81 41.68 39.35
CA SER A 10 30.28 41.88 40.72
C SER A 10 31.80 41.79 40.71
N ALA A 11 32.48 42.90 40.98
CA ALA A 11 33.92 42.88 41.23
C ALA A 11 34.19 41.99 42.46
N PRO A 12 35.16 41.06 42.40
CA PRO A 12 35.53 40.29 43.57
C PRO A 12 36.12 41.25 44.61
N SER A 13 35.54 41.23 45.81
CA SER A 13 36.06 41.95 46.98
C SER A 13 37.51 41.51 47.24
N PRO A 14 38.47 42.43 47.47
CA PRO A 14 39.80 42.08 47.94
C PRO A 14 39.67 41.55 49.38
N ARG A 15 39.50 40.23 49.52
CA ARG A 15 39.62 39.56 50.81
C ARG A 15 41.03 39.82 51.32
N GLY A 16 41.10 40.34 52.55
CA GLY A 16 42.34 40.75 53.20
C GLY A 16 43.45 39.73 53.02
N HIS A 17 44.58 40.19 52.51
CA HIS A 17 45.85 39.54 52.80
C HIS A 17 46.14 39.83 54.27
N GLU A 18 45.66 38.95 55.16
CA GLU A 18 46.38 38.71 56.39
C GLU A 18 47.81 38.30 55.99
N PRO A 19 48.87 38.85 56.61
CA PRO A 19 50.20 38.36 56.39
C PRO A 19 50.25 36.93 56.94
N GLU A 20 49.99 35.96 56.06
CA GLU A 20 50.34 34.57 56.26
C GLU A 20 51.84 34.56 56.57
N GLY A 21 52.16 34.47 57.87
CA GLY A 21 53.51 34.57 58.37
C GLY A 21 54.42 33.59 57.64
N CYS A 22 55.69 33.94 57.47
CA CYS A 22 56.69 33.16 56.73
C CYS A 22 56.71 31.64 57.07
N LEU A 23 56.16 31.22 58.21
CA LEU A 23 55.93 29.82 58.56
C LEU A 23 54.92 29.07 57.67
N THR A 24 53.77 29.64 57.29
CA THR A 24 52.82 28.95 56.39
C THR A 24 53.36 28.86 54.97
N VAL A 25 54.10 29.89 54.52
CA VAL A 25 54.80 29.86 53.22
C VAL A 25 55.96 28.85 53.25
N ALA A 26 56.79 28.84 54.30
CA ALA A 26 57.91 27.90 54.43
C ALA A 26 57.48 26.44 54.55
N VAL A 27 56.32 26.16 55.16
CA VAL A 27 55.76 24.79 55.22
C VAL A 27 55.01 24.42 53.94
N ARG A 28 54.30 25.34 53.28
CA ARG A 28 53.57 25.04 52.04
C ARG A 28 54.47 24.92 50.82
N LEU A 29 55.59 25.63 50.75
CA LEU A 29 56.52 25.56 49.62
C LEU A 29 57.04 24.12 49.37
N PRO A 30 57.58 23.39 50.36
CA PRO A 30 58.05 22.02 50.14
C PRO A 30 56.89 21.08 49.83
N VAL A 31 55.73 21.24 50.46
CA VAL A 31 54.53 20.44 50.15
C VAL A 31 54.06 20.68 48.71
N ARG A 32 54.06 21.92 48.23
CA ARG A 32 53.70 22.25 46.83
C ARG A 32 54.73 21.70 45.86
N VAL A 33 56.01 21.75 46.19
CA VAL A 33 57.08 21.18 45.36
C VAL A 33 56.94 19.67 45.27
N VAL A 34 56.74 18.97 46.38
CA VAL A 34 56.49 17.52 46.38
C VAL A 34 55.22 17.20 45.61
N MET A 35 54.13 17.93 45.83
CA MET A 35 52.88 17.72 45.10
C MET A 35 53.06 17.99 43.60
N PHE A 36 53.82 19.01 43.19
CA PHE A 36 54.13 19.24 41.78
C PHE A 36 55.01 18.13 41.20
N VAL A 37 56.09 17.73 41.89
CA VAL A 37 57.00 16.68 41.43
C VAL A 37 56.29 15.33 41.30
N LEU A 38 55.30 15.03 42.14
CA LEU A 38 54.55 13.77 42.09
C LEU A 38 53.32 13.85 41.17
N VAL A 39 52.54 14.92 41.26
CA VAL A 39 51.27 15.04 40.53
C VAL A 39 51.47 15.48 39.10
N LEU A 40 52.44 16.36 38.80
CA LEU A 40 52.69 16.82 37.44
C LEU A 40 53.05 15.67 36.48
N PRO A 41 53.95 14.71 36.81
CA PRO A 41 54.22 13.57 35.93
C PRO A 41 53.01 12.65 35.80
N VAL A 42 52.27 12.39 36.88
CA VAL A 42 51.01 11.62 36.82
C VAL A 42 49.99 12.29 35.90
N ARG A 43 49.89 13.62 35.95
CA ARG A 43 48.99 14.42 35.12
C ARG A 43 49.42 14.44 33.66
N LEU A 44 50.72 14.54 33.39
CA LEU A 44 51.29 14.42 32.03
C LEU A 44 51.03 13.03 31.43
N VAL A 45 51.21 11.96 32.22
CA VAL A 45 50.90 10.59 31.81
C VAL A 45 49.40 10.45 31.53
N TRP A 46 48.55 11.04 32.38
CA TRP A 46 47.10 11.05 32.19
C TRP A 46 46.68 11.82 30.94
N ASP A 47 47.20 13.03 30.75
CA ASP A 47 46.90 13.86 29.59
C ASP A 47 47.40 13.21 28.29
N GLY A 48 48.56 12.54 28.34
CA GLY A 48 49.09 11.71 27.27
C GLY A 48 48.18 10.52 26.93
N LEU A 49 47.71 9.78 27.94
CA LEU A 49 46.75 8.67 27.76
C LEU A 49 45.41 9.16 27.20
N VAL A 50 44.91 10.29 27.68
CA VAL A 50 43.67 10.89 27.20
C VAL A 50 43.85 11.38 25.75
N ALA A 51 44.99 11.98 25.42
CA ALA A 51 45.30 12.40 24.05
C ALA A 51 45.42 11.20 23.10
N ALA A 52 46.13 10.14 23.52
CA ALA A 52 46.22 8.88 22.78
C ALA A 52 44.84 8.23 22.61
N GLY A 53 43.99 8.22 23.64
CA GLY A 53 42.62 7.73 23.57
C GLY A 53 41.71 8.58 22.66
N ARG A 54 41.93 9.90 22.58
CA ARG A 54 41.24 10.78 21.62
C ARG A 54 41.72 10.54 20.19
N ALA A 55 43.03 10.37 19.99
CA ALA A 55 43.62 10.05 18.70
C ALA A 55 43.14 8.69 18.18
N PHE A 56 43.11 7.66 19.03
CA PHE A 56 42.58 6.34 18.70
C PHE A 56 41.09 6.38 18.35
N ARG A 57 40.30 7.18 19.09
CA ARG A 57 38.88 7.40 18.77
C ARG A 57 38.67 8.06 17.41
N ARG A 58 39.47 9.06 17.05
CA ARG A 58 39.33 9.77 15.77
C ARG A 58 39.92 9.00 14.59
N GLY A 59 41.07 8.36 14.79
CA GLY A 59 41.82 7.66 13.76
C GLY A 59 41.30 6.27 13.42
N VAL A 60 40.75 5.53 14.40
CA VAL A 60 40.31 4.14 14.19
C VAL A 60 38.81 3.99 14.38
N LEU A 61 38.26 4.45 15.51
CA LEU A 61 36.83 4.25 15.80
C LEU A 61 35.91 5.13 14.91
N GLY A 62 36.37 6.31 14.53
CA GLY A 62 35.67 7.20 13.59
C GLY A 62 35.47 6.60 12.19
N PRO A 63 36.52 6.13 11.50
CA PRO A 63 36.36 5.49 10.19
C PRO A 63 35.66 4.13 10.29
N VAL A 64 35.93 3.32 11.31
CA VAL A 64 35.23 2.04 11.51
C VAL A 64 33.74 2.26 11.77
N GLY A 65 33.36 3.26 12.57
CA GLY A 65 31.96 3.61 12.80
C GLY A 65 31.25 4.12 11.54
N ARG A 66 31.95 4.86 10.69
CA ARG A 66 31.43 5.28 9.37
C ARG A 66 31.25 4.09 8.43
N ALA A 67 32.22 3.18 8.38
CA ALA A 67 32.14 1.96 7.59
C ALA A 67 30.99 1.06 8.07
N LEU A 68 30.84 0.86 9.38
CA LEU A 68 29.78 0.02 9.95
C LEU A 68 28.38 0.63 9.75
N SER A 69 28.25 1.95 9.87
CA SER A 69 26.98 2.66 9.61
C SER A 69 26.64 2.74 8.11
N TRP A 70 27.64 2.74 7.23
CA TRP A 70 27.45 2.57 5.80
C TRP A 70 27.00 1.15 5.49
N LEU A 71 27.67 0.13 6.05
CA LEU A 71 27.32 -1.27 5.88
C LEU A 71 25.90 -1.55 6.39
N GLY A 72 25.54 -1.04 7.57
CA GLY A 72 24.19 -1.17 8.12
C GLY A 72 23.14 -0.47 7.25
N ARG A 73 23.44 0.72 6.72
CA ARG A 73 22.51 1.41 5.81
C ARG A 73 22.33 0.64 4.50
N VAL A 74 23.41 0.18 3.88
CA VAL A 74 23.33 -0.51 2.59
C VAL A 74 22.73 -1.90 2.74
N LEU A 75 23.10 -2.64 3.79
CA LEU A 75 22.70 -4.03 3.97
C LEU A 75 21.35 -4.22 4.65
N LEU A 76 20.91 -3.28 5.51
CA LEU A 76 19.61 -3.39 6.20
C LEU A 76 18.62 -2.35 5.68
N VAL A 77 19.01 -1.08 5.63
CA VAL A 77 18.07 0.00 5.29
C VAL A 77 17.69 -0.05 3.82
N THR A 78 18.63 -0.27 2.90
CA THR A 78 18.33 -0.33 1.47
C THR A 78 17.42 -1.50 1.09
N PRO A 79 17.67 -2.77 1.50
CA PRO A 79 16.74 -3.85 1.22
C PRO A 79 15.43 -3.70 1.98
N ALA A 80 15.42 -3.21 3.23
CA ALA A 80 14.18 -2.94 3.96
C ALA A 80 13.31 -1.87 3.28
N ARG A 81 13.94 -0.82 2.73
CA ARG A 81 13.24 0.24 1.99
C ARG A 81 12.72 -0.29 0.65
N TRP A 82 13.49 -1.15 0.00
CA TRP A 82 13.07 -1.81 -1.23
C TRP A 82 11.91 -2.77 -1.00
N THR A 83 11.94 -3.62 0.03
CA THR A 83 10.82 -4.50 0.39
C THR A 83 9.61 -3.71 0.84
N TRP A 84 9.79 -2.62 1.60
CA TRP A 84 8.70 -1.72 1.97
C TRP A 84 7.99 -1.16 0.72
N HIS A 85 8.74 -0.61 -0.23
CA HIS A 85 8.16 -0.01 -1.43
C HIS A 85 7.61 -1.04 -2.44
N ARG A 86 8.23 -2.21 -2.57
CA ARG A 86 7.79 -3.25 -3.52
C ARG A 86 6.74 -4.20 -3.00
N LEU A 87 6.67 -4.45 -1.70
CA LEU A 87 5.72 -5.43 -1.12
C LEU A 87 4.67 -4.73 -0.27
N VAL A 88 5.08 -3.94 0.73
CA VAL A 88 4.15 -3.41 1.73
C VAL A 88 3.25 -2.32 1.17
N VAL A 89 3.80 -1.39 0.38
CA VAL A 89 3.01 -0.33 -0.26
C VAL A 89 1.94 -0.87 -1.23
N PRO A 90 2.24 -1.80 -2.16
CA PRO A 90 1.22 -2.37 -3.03
C PRO A 90 0.23 -3.27 -2.27
N LEU A 91 0.68 -4.05 -1.28
CA LEU A 91 -0.23 -4.84 -0.43
C LEU A 91 -1.21 -3.94 0.33
N GLY A 92 -0.72 -2.86 0.94
CA GLY A 92 -1.56 -1.89 1.65
C GLY A 92 -2.57 -1.20 0.73
N ARG A 93 -2.17 -0.84 -0.50
CA ARG A 93 -3.09 -0.31 -1.51
C ARG A 93 -4.12 -1.35 -1.96
N GLY A 94 -3.72 -2.60 -2.15
CA GLY A 94 -4.62 -3.71 -2.48
C GLY A 94 -5.69 -3.91 -1.40
N LEU A 95 -5.27 -4.01 -0.14
CA LEU A 95 -6.16 -4.10 1.02
C LEU A 95 -7.11 -2.90 1.13
N ALA A 96 -6.62 -1.67 0.91
CA ALA A 96 -7.46 -0.48 0.93
C ALA A 96 -8.49 -0.46 -0.21
N VAL A 97 -8.12 -0.95 -1.40
CA VAL A 97 -9.05 -1.09 -2.53
C VAL A 97 -10.11 -2.12 -2.20
N VAL A 98 -9.72 -3.31 -1.71
CA VAL A 98 -10.66 -4.36 -1.31
C VAL A 98 -11.61 -3.84 -0.23
N PHE A 99 -11.10 -3.21 0.83
CA PHE A 99 -11.92 -2.67 1.91
C PHE A 99 -12.91 -1.61 1.41
N ARG A 100 -12.47 -0.67 0.57
CA ARG A 100 -13.35 0.32 -0.05
C ARG A 100 -14.41 -0.32 -0.92
N TRP A 101 -14.04 -1.34 -1.69
CA TRP A 101 -14.98 -2.07 -2.55
C TRP A 101 -16.01 -2.80 -1.71
N THR A 102 -15.59 -3.49 -0.64
CA THR A 102 -16.46 -4.17 0.32
C THR A 102 -17.43 -3.20 0.97
N VAL A 103 -16.97 -2.05 1.49
CA VAL A 103 -17.85 -1.04 2.10
C VAL A 103 -18.84 -0.49 1.09
N THR A 104 -18.39 -0.21 -0.14
CA THR A 104 -19.26 0.30 -1.20
C THR A 104 -20.30 -0.74 -1.63
N ALA A 105 -19.90 -2.00 -1.76
CA ALA A 105 -20.77 -3.11 -2.12
C ALA A 105 -21.75 -3.48 -0.99
N LEU A 106 -21.35 -3.39 0.29
CA LEU A 106 -22.22 -3.71 1.42
C LEU A 106 -23.17 -2.58 1.80
N PHE A 107 -22.81 -1.32 1.55
CA PHE A 107 -23.61 -0.19 2.01
C PHE A 107 -24.33 0.50 0.85
N VAL A 108 -23.61 0.81 -0.23
CA VAL A 108 -24.14 1.64 -1.33
C VAL A 108 -24.99 0.80 -2.28
N TRP A 109 -24.53 -0.40 -2.65
CA TRP A 109 -25.28 -1.26 -3.57
C TRP A 109 -26.62 -1.74 -3.04
N PRO A 110 -26.77 -2.25 -1.80
CA PRO A 110 -28.07 -2.65 -1.28
C PRO A 110 -29.00 -1.46 -1.09
N TRP A 111 -28.49 -0.30 -0.68
CA TRP A 111 -29.31 0.92 -0.61
C TRP A 111 -29.77 1.39 -1.99
N ALA A 112 -28.88 1.36 -2.99
CA ALA A 112 -29.20 1.71 -4.37
C ALA A 112 -30.16 0.69 -5.01
N ALA A 113 -30.02 -0.59 -4.69
CA ALA A 113 -30.93 -1.66 -5.10
C ALA A 113 -32.30 -1.47 -4.44
N LEU A 114 -32.35 -1.20 -3.13
CA LEU A 114 -33.60 -0.88 -2.43
C LEU A 114 -34.29 0.32 -3.06
N TRP A 115 -33.54 1.36 -3.41
CA TRP A 115 -34.09 2.53 -4.07
C TRP A 115 -34.65 2.19 -5.47
N ARG A 116 -33.87 1.47 -6.29
CA ARG A 116 -34.25 1.14 -7.68
C ARG A 116 -35.37 0.10 -7.78
N TYR A 117 -35.36 -0.89 -6.90
CA TYR A 117 -36.26 -2.04 -6.95
C TYR A 117 -37.45 -1.96 -6.00
N VAL A 118 -37.44 -1.07 -4.99
CA VAL A 118 -38.57 -0.93 -4.05
C VAL A 118 -39.18 0.46 -4.15
N LEU A 119 -38.42 1.52 -3.89
CA LEU A 119 -38.97 2.88 -3.89
C LEU A 119 -39.48 3.32 -5.27
N LEU A 120 -38.74 2.98 -6.32
CA LEU A 120 -39.12 3.34 -7.68
C LEU A 120 -40.41 2.66 -8.19
N PRO A 121 -40.59 1.34 -8.04
CA PRO A 121 -41.85 0.70 -8.39
C PRO A 121 -42.99 1.08 -7.45
N VAL A 122 -42.74 1.29 -6.16
CA VAL A 122 -43.78 1.77 -5.22
C VAL A 122 -44.28 3.16 -5.62
N GLY A 123 -43.37 4.08 -5.98
CA GLY A 123 -43.76 5.40 -6.47
C GLY A 123 -44.54 5.35 -7.79
N ARG A 124 -44.16 4.47 -8.73
CA ARG A 124 -44.92 4.24 -9.97
C ARG A 124 -46.28 3.60 -9.72
N GLY A 125 -46.37 2.67 -8.77
CA GLY A 125 -47.61 2.02 -8.34
C GLY A 125 -48.58 3.01 -7.70
N ALA A 126 -48.10 3.87 -6.80
CA ALA A 126 -48.89 4.95 -6.21
C ALA A 126 -49.41 5.93 -7.28
N GLY A 127 -48.56 6.28 -8.25
CA GLY A 127 -48.97 7.12 -9.39
C GLY A 127 -49.95 6.45 -10.35
N TRP A 128 -49.99 5.10 -10.41
CA TRP A 128 -50.98 4.36 -11.18
C TRP A 128 -52.32 4.32 -10.44
N LEU A 129 -52.30 4.09 -9.11
CA LEU A 129 -53.49 4.14 -8.26
C LEU A 129 -54.15 5.52 -8.27
N GLY A 130 -53.37 6.60 -8.17
CA GLY A 130 -53.91 7.96 -8.27
C GLY A 130 -54.60 8.25 -9.60
N ARG A 131 -54.03 7.75 -10.72
CA ARG A 131 -54.66 7.85 -12.04
C ARG A 131 -55.91 6.98 -12.16
N GLY A 132 -55.89 5.79 -11.56
CA GLY A 132 -57.05 4.89 -11.51
C GLY A 132 -58.22 5.49 -10.75
N LEU A 133 -57.97 6.11 -9.59
CA LEU A 133 -58.99 6.80 -8.80
C LEU A 133 -59.57 8.01 -9.54
N ALA A 134 -58.73 8.80 -10.22
CA ALA A 134 -59.19 9.91 -11.04
C ALA A 134 -60.06 9.45 -12.22
N ALA A 135 -59.66 8.36 -12.90
CA ALA A 135 -60.44 7.76 -13.98
C ALA A 135 -61.76 7.16 -13.49
N ALA A 136 -61.76 6.51 -12.33
CA ALA A 136 -62.96 5.99 -11.68
C ALA A 136 -63.93 7.12 -11.30
N GLY A 137 -63.43 8.22 -10.74
CA GLY A 137 -64.24 9.41 -10.46
C GLY A 137 -64.86 10.01 -11.74
N ALA A 138 -64.08 10.12 -12.81
CA ALA A 138 -64.56 10.60 -14.10
C ALA A 138 -65.61 9.66 -14.74
N PHE A 139 -65.42 8.35 -14.61
CA PHE A 139 -66.37 7.34 -15.08
C PHE A 139 -67.68 7.39 -14.28
N LEU A 140 -67.59 7.50 -12.95
CA LEU A 140 -68.75 7.63 -12.08
C LEU A 140 -69.55 8.89 -12.40
N GLY A 141 -68.88 10.02 -12.63
CA GLY A 141 -69.55 11.25 -13.08
C GLY A 141 -70.23 11.08 -14.44
N ARG A 142 -69.62 10.34 -15.37
CA ARG A 142 -70.22 10.06 -16.68
C ARG A 142 -71.45 9.15 -16.57
N VAL A 143 -71.39 8.09 -15.77
CA VAL A 143 -72.51 7.16 -15.58
C VAL A 143 -73.64 7.84 -14.80
N LEU A 144 -73.33 8.59 -13.76
CA LEU A 144 -74.36 9.21 -12.92
C LEU A 144 -75.05 10.40 -13.59
N VAL A 145 -74.38 11.11 -14.49
CA VAL A 145 -74.96 12.31 -15.13
C VAL A 145 -75.41 12.05 -16.56
N VAL A 146 -74.57 11.41 -17.38
CA VAL A 146 -74.83 11.29 -18.83
C VAL A 146 -75.81 10.17 -19.14
N VAL A 147 -75.72 9.04 -18.42
CA VAL A 147 -76.60 7.89 -18.67
C VAL A 147 -78.06 8.16 -18.30
N PRO A 148 -78.41 8.77 -17.14
CA PRO A 148 -79.82 9.07 -16.86
C PRO A 148 -80.37 10.14 -17.80
N VAL A 149 -79.58 11.15 -18.16
CA VAL A 149 -80.01 12.19 -19.10
C VAL A 149 -80.27 11.62 -20.50
N THR A 150 -79.41 10.73 -20.98
CA THR A 150 -79.60 10.05 -22.28
C THR A 150 -80.74 9.03 -22.25
N TRP A 151 -80.97 8.36 -21.12
CA TRP A 151 -82.10 7.44 -20.94
C TRP A 151 -83.44 8.18 -20.93
N VAL A 152 -83.54 9.30 -20.21
CA VAL A 152 -84.73 10.18 -20.22
C VAL A 152 -84.98 10.72 -21.63
N HIS A 153 -83.93 11.16 -22.33
CA HIS A 153 -84.05 11.64 -23.71
C HIS A 153 -84.54 10.55 -24.68
N THR A 154 -84.00 9.33 -24.59
CA THR A 154 -84.33 8.25 -25.54
C THR A 154 -85.64 7.53 -25.24
N ARG A 155 -86.07 7.45 -23.97
CA ARG A 155 -87.32 6.76 -23.61
C ARG A 155 -88.54 7.65 -23.47
N LEU A 156 -88.40 8.96 -23.20
CA LEU A 156 -89.57 9.86 -23.05
C LEU A 156 -89.76 10.77 -24.25
N LEU A 157 -88.72 11.45 -24.72
CA LEU A 157 -88.84 12.46 -25.79
C LEU A 157 -89.01 11.83 -27.18
N VAL A 158 -88.29 10.74 -27.45
CA VAL A 158 -88.28 10.11 -28.76
C VAL A 158 -89.61 9.40 -29.14
N PRO A 159 -90.31 8.66 -28.26
CA PRO A 159 -91.61 8.08 -28.62
C PRO A 159 -92.71 9.15 -28.74
N LEU A 160 -92.67 10.20 -27.92
CA LEU A 160 -93.64 11.30 -27.98
C LEU A 160 -93.51 12.09 -29.30
N ALA A 161 -92.29 12.36 -29.75
CA ALA A 161 -92.02 13.02 -31.03
C ALA A 161 -92.42 12.15 -32.25
N ARG A 162 -92.27 10.83 -32.15
CA ARG A 162 -92.66 9.89 -33.22
C ARG A 162 -94.16 9.67 -33.31
N ALA A 163 -94.90 9.78 -32.20
CA ALA A 163 -96.35 9.66 -32.19
C ALA A 163 -97.04 10.88 -32.81
N VAL A 164 -96.52 12.09 -32.55
CA VAL A 164 -97.05 13.34 -33.13
C VAL A 164 -96.61 13.55 -34.59
N GLY A 165 -95.41 13.06 -34.96
CA GLY A 165 -94.81 13.30 -36.28
C GLY A 165 -95.41 12.51 -37.46
N ARG A 166 -96.17 11.43 -37.22
CA ARG A 166 -96.73 10.62 -38.32
C ARG A 166 -97.98 11.24 -38.97
N GLY A 167 -98.70 12.13 -38.29
CA GLY A 167 -99.87 12.82 -38.84
C GLY A 167 -99.56 14.06 -39.68
N CYS A 168 -98.51 14.83 -39.34
CA CYS A 168 -98.14 16.09 -40.02
C CYS A 168 -96.89 15.99 -40.92
N GLY A 169 -96.32 14.79 -41.09
CA GLY A 169 -94.95 14.60 -41.58
C GLY A 169 -94.70 14.89 -43.07
N LEU A 170 -95.75 14.97 -43.90
CA LEU A 170 -95.56 15.21 -45.34
C LEU A 170 -95.65 16.69 -45.72
N LEU A 171 -96.49 17.49 -45.05
CA LEU A 171 -96.59 18.94 -45.29
C LEU A 171 -95.52 19.76 -44.52
N GLY A 172 -95.11 19.31 -43.32
CA GLY A 172 -94.08 20.01 -42.53
C GLY A 172 -92.64 19.86 -43.05
N ARG A 173 -92.35 18.80 -43.82
CA ARG A 173 -90.98 18.47 -44.26
C ARG A 173 -90.41 19.49 -45.25
N TYR A 174 -91.23 20.13 -46.08
CA TYR A 174 -90.77 21.17 -46.99
C TYR A 174 -90.83 22.58 -46.38
N LEU A 175 -91.80 22.87 -45.51
CA LEU A 175 -91.99 24.22 -44.95
C LEU A 175 -91.11 24.52 -43.71
N LEU A 176 -90.79 23.52 -42.87
CA LEU A 176 -90.09 23.73 -41.60
C LEU A 176 -88.65 23.20 -41.58
N VAL A 177 -88.33 22.14 -42.31
CA VAL A 177 -87.01 21.49 -42.22
C VAL A 177 -85.93 22.32 -42.90
N LEU A 178 -86.23 22.94 -44.05
CA LEU A 178 -85.28 23.82 -44.73
C LEU A 178 -84.88 25.04 -43.86
N PRO A 179 -85.84 25.81 -43.28
CA PRO A 179 -85.48 26.94 -42.41
C PRO A 179 -84.86 26.49 -41.08
N ALA A 180 -85.27 25.36 -40.50
CA ALA A 180 -84.69 24.86 -39.25
C ALA A 180 -83.22 24.40 -39.42
N VAL A 181 -82.88 23.78 -40.56
CA VAL A 181 -81.49 23.40 -40.87
C VAL A 181 -80.63 24.64 -41.16
N LEU A 182 -81.18 25.65 -41.83
CA LEU A 182 -80.53 26.95 -42.02
C LEU A 182 -80.31 27.67 -40.68
N LEU A 183 -81.29 27.67 -39.78
CA LEU A 183 -81.21 28.23 -38.43
C LEU A 183 -80.18 27.51 -37.57
N TRP A 184 -80.14 26.17 -37.63
CA TRP A 184 -79.12 25.37 -36.94
C TRP A 184 -77.71 25.70 -37.43
N ARG A 185 -77.54 25.78 -38.75
CA ARG A 185 -76.24 25.98 -39.39
C ARG A 185 -75.72 27.42 -39.28
N HIS A 186 -76.60 28.42 -39.26
CA HIS A 186 -76.23 29.83 -39.22
C HIS A 186 -76.35 30.50 -37.85
N VAL A 187 -77.16 29.96 -36.92
CA VAL A 187 -77.39 30.60 -35.61
C VAL A 187 -76.91 29.73 -34.45
N LEU A 188 -77.37 28.48 -34.34
CA LEU A 188 -77.03 27.64 -33.17
C LEU A 188 -75.58 27.13 -33.18
N ALA A 189 -75.05 26.69 -34.33
CA ALA A 189 -73.68 26.21 -34.43
C ALA A 189 -72.60 27.29 -34.16
N PRO A 190 -72.73 28.54 -34.64
CA PRO A 190 -71.82 29.62 -34.26
C PRO A 190 -72.05 30.09 -32.81
N ALA A 191 -73.28 30.13 -32.31
CA ALA A 191 -73.56 30.50 -30.92
C ALA A 191 -72.95 29.48 -29.93
N GLY A 192 -73.07 28.17 -30.19
CA GLY A 192 -72.47 27.12 -29.37
C GLY A 192 -70.93 27.11 -29.39
N ARG A 193 -70.32 27.47 -30.52
CA ARG A 193 -68.86 27.67 -30.60
C ARG A 193 -68.41 28.94 -29.89
N GLY A 194 -69.19 30.02 -29.97
CA GLY A 194 -68.94 31.25 -29.24
C GLY A 194 -68.99 31.05 -27.73
N THR A 195 -70.00 30.34 -27.22
CA THR A 195 -70.11 30.05 -25.78
C THR A 195 -69.04 29.08 -25.30
N GLY A 196 -68.69 28.05 -26.08
CA GLY A 196 -67.60 27.13 -25.74
C GLY A 196 -66.23 27.81 -25.67
N LEU A 197 -65.94 28.73 -26.61
CA LEU A 197 -64.73 29.54 -26.59
C LEU A 197 -64.74 30.56 -25.45
N ALA A 198 -65.89 31.18 -25.15
CA ALA A 198 -66.04 32.07 -24.01
C ALA A 198 -65.83 31.35 -22.68
N LEU A 199 -66.38 30.14 -22.52
CA LEU A 199 -66.18 29.32 -21.32
C LEU A 199 -64.73 28.86 -21.17
N ALA A 200 -64.09 28.44 -22.27
CA ALA A 200 -62.68 28.05 -22.28
C ALA A 200 -61.76 29.24 -22.01
N TRP A 201 -62.10 30.42 -22.53
CA TRP A 201 -61.39 31.67 -22.26
C TRP A 201 -61.56 32.09 -20.80
N LEU A 202 -62.79 32.04 -20.27
CA LEU A 202 -63.09 32.32 -18.87
C LEU A 202 -62.35 31.35 -17.95
N TRP A 203 -62.37 30.05 -18.24
CA TRP A 203 -61.62 29.05 -17.48
C TRP A 203 -60.10 29.31 -17.51
N ARG A 204 -59.57 29.67 -18.69
CA ARG A 204 -58.15 29.90 -18.86
C ARG A 204 -57.68 31.14 -18.10
N TRP A 205 -58.48 32.20 -18.07
CA TRP A 205 -58.14 33.43 -17.35
C TRP A 205 -58.49 33.39 -15.85
N LEU A 206 -59.59 32.75 -15.48
CA LEU A 206 -60.09 32.75 -14.11
C LEU A 206 -59.48 31.64 -13.23
N VAL A 207 -59.09 30.51 -13.82
CA VAL A 207 -58.58 29.36 -13.06
C VAL A 207 -57.16 29.00 -13.47
N ALA A 208 -56.90 28.80 -14.77
CA ALA A 208 -55.58 28.31 -15.21
C ALA A 208 -54.47 29.36 -15.06
N ALA A 209 -54.74 30.62 -15.41
CA ALA A 209 -53.78 31.71 -15.27
C ALA A 209 -53.40 31.99 -13.80
N PRO A 210 -54.34 32.15 -12.85
CA PRO A 210 -53.98 32.36 -11.45
C PRO A 210 -53.33 31.11 -10.83
N ALA A 211 -53.76 29.90 -11.19
CA ALA A 211 -53.09 28.69 -10.72
C ALA A 211 -51.64 28.57 -11.23
N ALA A 212 -51.41 28.92 -12.51
CA ALA A 212 -50.07 28.93 -13.10
C ALA A 212 -49.20 30.05 -12.51
N ALA A 213 -49.79 31.22 -12.24
CA ALA A 213 -49.12 32.32 -11.56
C ALA A 213 -48.73 31.92 -10.13
N LEU A 214 -49.63 31.32 -9.36
CA LEU A 214 -49.36 30.84 -8.00
C LEU A 214 -48.28 29.76 -8.00
N HIS A 215 -48.29 28.85 -8.98
CA HIS A 215 -47.22 27.88 -9.17
C HIS A 215 -45.86 28.55 -9.48
N ARG A 216 -45.80 29.49 -10.43
CA ARG A 216 -44.55 30.14 -10.84
C ARG A 216 -44.00 31.12 -9.82
N TYR A 217 -44.84 31.92 -9.20
CA TYR A 217 -44.44 33.00 -8.29
C TYR A 217 -44.37 32.58 -6.83
N VAL A 218 -45.05 31.50 -6.42
CA VAL A 218 -45.05 31.05 -5.03
C VAL A 218 -44.33 29.70 -4.89
N LEU A 219 -44.83 28.65 -5.52
CA LEU A 219 -44.32 27.28 -5.31
C LEU A 219 -42.87 27.09 -5.79
N VAL A 220 -42.53 27.63 -6.96
CA VAL A 220 -41.17 27.51 -7.51
C VAL A 220 -40.11 28.23 -6.65
N PRO A 221 -40.28 29.51 -6.24
CA PRO A 221 -39.31 30.15 -5.37
C PRO A 221 -39.29 29.52 -3.97
N LEU A 222 -40.43 29.09 -3.42
CA LEU A 222 -40.44 28.36 -2.13
C LEU A 222 -39.62 27.06 -2.21
N GLY A 223 -39.80 26.28 -3.28
CA GLY A 223 -39.03 25.05 -3.49
C GLY A 223 -37.53 25.32 -3.58
N ARG A 224 -37.12 26.38 -4.28
CA ARG A 224 -35.70 26.77 -4.36
C ARG A 224 -35.17 27.28 -3.02
N ALA A 225 -35.96 28.03 -2.27
CA ALA A 225 -35.59 28.52 -0.95
C ALA A 225 -35.39 27.38 0.05
N VAL A 226 -36.28 26.38 0.05
CA VAL A 226 -36.15 25.19 0.91
C VAL A 226 -34.89 24.38 0.55
N VAL A 227 -34.64 24.15 -0.74
CA VAL A 227 -33.44 23.42 -1.18
C VAL A 227 -32.16 24.20 -0.84
N ALA A 228 -32.16 25.52 -0.98
CA ALA A 228 -31.04 26.37 -0.59
C ALA A 228 -30.82 26.34 0.94
N ALA A 229 -31.90 26.38 1.73
CA ALA A 229 -31.82 26.29 3.19
C ALA A 229 -31.25 24.94 3.65
N VAL A 230 -31.70 23.82 3.07
CA VAL A 230 -31.18 22.47 3.38
C VAL A 230 -29.70 22.32 3.00
N ARG A 231 -29.29 22.88 1.85
CA ARG A 231 -27.88 22.86 1.44
C ARG A 231 -27.02 23.77 2.30
N GLY A 232 -27.55 24.94 2.69
CA GLY A 232 -26.89 25.88 3.59
C GLY A 232 -26.66 25.26 4.96
N THR A 233 -27.70 24.65 5.56
CA THR A 233 -27.56 23.95 6.84
C THR A 233 -26.60 22.77 6.74
N GLY A 234 -26.68 21.96 5.67
CA GLY A 234 -25.73 20.87 5.43
C GLY A 234 -24.28 21.34 5.32
N ALA A 235 -24.02 22.44 4.62
CA ALA A 235 -22.69 23.04 4.51
C ALA A 235 -22.18 23.57 5.85
N VAL A 236 -23.05 24.21 6.63
CA VAL A 236 -22.74 24.71 7.99
C VAL A 236 -22.44 23.54 8.93
N LEU A 237 -23.23 22.46 8.92
CA LEU A 237 -22.99 21.25 9.69
C LEU A 237 -21.66 20.58 9.34
N LEU A 238 -21.32 20.52 8.04
CA LEU A 238 -20.03 19.98 7.59
C LEU A 238 -18.85 20.87 8.00
N LEU A 239 -18.99 22.19 7.89
CA LEU A 239 -17.98 23.15 8.34
C LEU A 239 -17.81 23.07 9.86
N LEU A 240 -18.90 23.00 10.62
CA LEU A 240 -18.91 22.89 12.06
C LEU A 240 -18.27 21.57 12.48
N GLY A 241 -18.65 20.44 11.87
CA GLY A 241 -18.01 19.15 12.12
C GLY A 241 -16.52 19.15 11.77
N ARG A 242 -16.12 19.79 10.67
CA ARG A 242 -14.71 19.92 10.29
C ARG A 242 -13.91 20.73 11.31
N TYR A 243 -14.41 21.89 11.73
CA TYR A 243 -13.72 22.74 12.71
C TYR A 243 -13.78 22.18 14.13
N LEU A 244 -14.87 21.52 14.52
CA LEU A 244 -15.07 20.99 15.87
C LEU A 244 -14.43 19.63 16.11
N LEU A 245 -14.28 18.79 15.08
CA LEU A 245 -13.67 17.46 15.22
C LEU A 245 -12.31 17.39 14.55
N VAL A 246 -12.22 17.77 13.27
CA VAL A 246 -11.01 17.52 12.48
C VAL A 246 -9.87 18.45 12.89
N VAL A 247 -10.14 19.74 13.10
CA VAL A 247 -9.09 20.69 13.52
C VAL A 247 -8.52 20.35 14.90
N PRO A 248 -9.31 20.10 15.96
CA PRO A 248 -8.75 19.73 17.26
C PRO A 248 -8.07 18.36 17.23
N LEU A 249 -8.57 17.40 16.43
CA LEU A 249 -7.90 16.10 16.29
C LEU A 249 -6.55 16.22 15.58
N VAL A 250 -6.45 17.07 14.54
CA VAL A 250 -5.19 17.37 13.85
C VAL A 250 -4.24 18.16 14.76
N ALA A 251 -4.77 19.12 15.53
CA ALA A 251 -3.99 19.85 16.51
C ALA A 251 -3.45 18.90 17.59
N LEU A 252 -4.28 18.03 18.17
CA LEU A 252 -3.87 17.00 19.12
C LEU A 252 -2.80 16.09 18.51
N TYR A 253 -2.97 15.68 17.25
CA TYR A 253 -1.99 14.86 16.56
C TYR A 253 -0.63 15.59 16.43
N ARG A 254 -0.63 16.84 16.00
CA ARG A 254 0.61 17.61 15.74
C ARG A 254 1.28 18.10 17.01
N TRP A 255 0.51 18.50 18.01
CA TRP A 255 1.00 19.10 19.26
C TRP A 255 1.25 18.09 20.36
N VAL A 256 0.57 16.93 20.36
CA VAL A 256 0.74 15.91 21.41
C VAL A 256 1.34 14.63 20.85
N LEU A 257 0.70 14.00 19.86
CA LEU A 257 1.17 12.69 19.36
C LEU A 257 2.50 12.77 18.64
N ALA A 258 2.74 13.78 17.82
CA ALA A 258 4.00 13.93 17.10
C ALA A 258 5.20 14.17 18.05
N PRO A 259 5.15 15.11 19.01
CA PRO A 259 6.23 15.25 19.98
C PRO A 259 6.33 14.07 20.95
N ALA A 260 5.21 13.49 21.39
CA ALA A 260 5.22 12.28 22.21
C ALA A 260 5.89 11.12 21.48
N GLY A 261 5.55 10.89 20.21
CA GLY A 261 6.16 9.87 19.36
C GLY A 261 7.66 10.09 19.15
N ARG A 262 8.11 11.34 18.99
CA ARG A 262 9.55 11.67 18.95
C ARG A 262 10.24 11.42 20.29
N GLY A 263 9.60 11.78 21.40
CA GLY A 263 10.11 11.50 22.75
C GLY A 263 10.25 10.00 23.00
N LEU A 264 9.22 9.22 22.66
CA LEU A 264 9.19 7.76 22.80
C LEU A 264 10.24 7.11 21.90
N ALA A 265 10.44 7.60 20.68
CA ALA A 265 11.50 7.14 19.79
C ALA A 265 12.90 7.41 20.36
N LEU A 266 13.10 8.55 21.04
CA LEU A 266 14.36 8.84 21.74
C LEU A 266 14.57 7.88 22.91
N VAL A 267 13.55 7.65 23.73
CA VAL A 267 13.62 6.70 24.86
C VAL A 267 13.96 5.30 24.35
N VAL A 268 13.25 4.80 23.32
CA VAL A 268 13.54 3.50 22.72
C VAL A 268 14.96 3.45 22.15
N ARG A 269 15.43 4.54 21.53
CA ARG A 269 16.80 4.61 21.01
C ARG A 269 17.85 4.54 22.12
N GLU A 270 17.64 5.25 23.23
CA GLU A 270 18.54 5.22 24.38
C GLU A 270 18.53 3.86 25.07
N VAL A 271 17.35 3.24 25.23
CA VAL A 271 17.21 1.88 25.78
C VAL A 271 17.92 0.86 24.87
N ALA A 272 17.73 0.95 23.56
CA ALA A 272 18.40 0.08 22.60
C ALA A 272 19.93 0.28 22.61
N ALA A 273 20.40 1.53 22.75
CA ALA A 273 21.82 1.83 22.87
C ALA A 273 22.41 1.25 24.17
N ALA A 274 21.72 1.41 25.30
CA ALA A 274 22.10 0.84 26.58
C ALA A 274 22.14 -0.69 26.52
N ALA A 275 21.11 -1.32 25.96
CA ALA A 275 21.05 -2.77 25.76
C ALA A 275 22.19 -3.27 24.85
N ALA A 276 22.52 -2.55 23.78
CA ALA A 276 23.64 -2.89 22.89
C ALA A 276 25.01 -2.74 23.57
N VAL A 277 25.16 -1.82 24.52
CA VAL A 277 26.38 -1.72 25.35
C VAL A 277 26.45 -2.89 26.32
N ALA A 278 25.36 -3.17 27.04
CA ALA A 278 25.28 -4.30 27.97
C ALA A 278 25.60 -5.62 27.25
N TRP A 279 24.99 -5.87 26.10
CA TRP A 279 25.23 -7.07 25.30
C TRP A 279 26.69 -7.21 24.84
N ARG A 280 27.34 -6.09 24.47
CA ARG A 280 28.76 -6.10 24.10
C ARG A 280 29.69 -6.38 25.29
N VAL A 281 29.30 -5.99 26.49
CA VAL A 281 30.04 -6.33 27.71
C VAL A 281 29.86 -7.82 28.01
N THR A 282 28.62 -8.31 28.00
CA THR A 282 28.31 -9.73 28.20
C THR A 282 29.06 -10.60 27.20
N GLY A 283 29.00 -10.29 25.90
CA GLY A 283 29.71 -11.04 24.87
C GLY A 283 31.24 -11.05 25.04
N ARG A 284 31.85 -9.97 25.55
CA ARG A 284 33.28 -9.94 25.88
C ARG A 284 33.62 -10.83 27.07
N VAL A 285 32.79 -10.81 28.11
CA VAL A 285 32.96 -11.66 29.30
C VAL A 285 32.79 -13.13 28.93
N THR A 286 31.74 -13.48 28.17
CA THR A 286 31.49 -14.85 27.71
C THR A 286 32.62 -15.34 26.80
N ALA A 287 33.12 -14.51 25.88
CA ALA A 287 34.24 -14.89 25.02
C ALA A 287 35.56 -15.06 25.81
N PHE A 288 35.78 -14.25 26.84
CA PHE A 288 36.93 -14.41 27.72
C PHE A 288 36.86 -15.73 28.49
N LEU A 289 35.70 -16.05 29.08
CA LEU A 289 35.45 -17.30 29.77
C LEU A 289 35.60 -18.51 28.85
N LEU A 290 35.03 -18.47 27.64
CA LEU A 290 35.13 -19.57 26.67
C LEU A 290 36.55 -19.76 26.15
N ARG A 291 37.31 -18.68 25.93
CA ARG A 291 38.74 -18.81 25.55
C ARG A 291 39.59 -19.34 26.69
N GLY A 292 39.30 -18.93 27.92
CA GLY A 292 39.93 -19.47 29.12
C GLY A 292 39.66 -20.96 29.25
N ALA A 293 38.39 -21.36 29.20
CA ALA A 293 37.95 -22.75 29.22
C ALA A 293 38.55 -23.56 28.06
N GLY A 294 38.56 -23.01 26.85
CA GLY A 294 39.17 -23.66 25.68
C GLY A 294 40.68 -23.86 25.82
N ARG A 295 41.41 -22.93 26.43
CA ARG A 295 42.83 -23.13 26.77
C ARG A 295 43.02 -24.21 27.81
N VAL A 296 42.23 -24.20 28.88
CA VAL A 296 42.30 -25.24 29.92
C VAL A 296 42.03 -26.60 29.30
N LEU A 297 40.97 -26.71 28.50
CA LEU A 297 40.62 -27.94 27.79
C LEU A 297 41.73 -28.40 26.85
N TYR A 298 42.34 -27.47 26.10
CA TYR A 298 43.45 -27.77 25.21
C TYR A 298 44.66 -28.29 25.99
N VAL A 299 45.02 -27.66 27.11
CA VAL A 299 46.15 -28.10 27.94
C VAL A 299 45.85 -29.44 28.62
N LEU A 300 44.62 -29.67 29.07
CA LEU A 300 44.25 -30.89 29.80
C LEU A 300 44.07 -32.10 28.87
N LEU A 301 43.51 -31.92 27.68
CA LEU A 301 43.16 -33.03 26.78
C LEU A 301 44.08 -33.10 25.57
N VAL A 302 44.33 -31.97 24.90
CA VAL A 302 44.98 -31.97 23.58
C VAL A 302 46.49 -31.99 23.70
N ALA A 303 47.07 -31.23 24.64
CA ALA A 303 48.50 -31.21 24.88
C ALA A 303 49.07 -32.58 25.28
N PRO A 304 48.47 -33.36 26.21
CA PRO A 304 48.96 -34.70 26.51
C PRO A 304 48.76 -35.66 25.33
N LEU A 305 47.68 -35.53 24.56
CA LEU A 305 47.44 -36.36 23.38
C LEU A 305 48.46 -36.10 22.26
N ILE A 306 48.81 -34.84 22.01
CA ILE A 306 49.88 -34.44 21.07
C ILE A 306 51.24 -34.89 21.60
N GLY A 307 51.46 -34.79 22.91
CA GLY A 307 52.67 -35.31 23.58
C GLY A 307 52.83 -36.80 23.34
N LEU A 308 51.78 -37.58 23.60
CA LEU A 308 51.70 -39.02 23.36
C LEU A 308 51.90 -39.35 21.88
N TRP A 309 51.28 -38.58 20.98
CA TRP A 309 51.47 -38.78 19.55
C TRP A 309 52.92 -38.52 19.12
N ARG A 310 53.55 -37.43 19.59
CA ARG A 310 54.93 -37.07 19.22
C ARG A 310 55.99 -37.99 19.85
N HIS A 311 55.79 -38.42 21.08
CA HIS A 311 56.80 -39.16 21.84
C HIS A 311 56.62 -40.67 21.77
N VAL A 312 55.41 -41.17 21.52
CA VAL A 312 55.12 -42.61 21.50
C VAL A 312 54.71 -43.06 20.11
N LEU A 313 53.63 -42.51 19.53
CA LEU A 313 53.13 -43.00 18.24
C LEU A 313 54.00 -42.61 17.03
N ALA A 314 54.57 -41.41 17.00
CA ALA A 314 55.40 -40.95 15.89
C ALA A 314 56.73 -41.71 15.76
N PRO A 315 57.48 -42.02 16.84
CA PRO A 315 58.63 -42.92 16.74
C PRO A 315 58.21 -44.34 16.38
N PHE A 316 57.14 -44.89 16.98
CA PHE A 316 56.65 -46.22 16.60
C PHE A 316 56.21 -46.30 15.13
N GLY A 317 55.51 -45.28 14.63
CA GLY A 317 55.10 -45.19 13.23
C GLY A 317 56.27 -45.05 12.27
N ARG A 318 57.35 -44.37 12.67
CA ARG A 318 58.60 -44.31 11.89
C ARG A 318 59.32 -45.66 11.85
N VAL A 319 59.35 -46.39 12.97
CA VAL A 319 59.92 -47.74 13.04
C VAL A 319 59.09 -48.74 12.23
N LEU A 320 57.76 -48.73 12.36
CA LEU A 320 56.85 -49.56 11.56
C LEU A 320 56.97 -49.25 10.06
N ARG A 321 57.15 -47.97 9.72
CA ARG A 321 57.35 -47.55 8.32
C ARG A 321 58.67 -48.03 7.75
N GLY A 322 59.72 -48.09 8.58
CA GLY A 322 61.03 -48.65 8.22
C GLY A 322 60.99 -50.16 8.02
N TRP A 323 60.40 -50.89 8.96
CA TRP A 323 60.43 -52.36 8.99
C TRP A 323 59.41 -53.02 8.06
N VAL A 324 58.19 -52.47 7.95
CA VAL A 324 57.08 -53.15 7.25
C VAL A 324 56.75 -52.49 5.92
N TRP A 325 56.72 -51.15 5.87
CA TRP A 325 56.29 -50.44 4.66
C TRP A 325 57.36 -50.33 3.59
N GLN A 326 58.64 -50.26 3.93
CA GLN A 326 59.71 -50.24 2.93
C GLN A 326 59.78 -51.52 2.07
N PRO A 327 59.77 -52.75 2.64
CA PRO A 327 59.79 -53.96 1.83
C PRO A 327 58.51 -54.14 0.99
N VAL A 328 57.34 -53.82 1.55
CA VAL A 328 56.06 -53.88 0.82
C VAL A 328 56.02 -52.85 -0.32
N ALA A 329 56.48 -51.61 -0.07
CA ALA A 329 56.54 -50.59 -1.11
C ALA A 329 57.58 -50.91 -2.19
N ALA A 330 58.67 -51.60 -1.85
CA ALA A 330 59.66 -52.07 -2.82
C ALA A 330 59.09 -53.21 -3.68
N ALA A 331 58.38 -54.17 -3.07
CA ALA A 331 57.69 -55.26 -3.77
C ALA A 331 56.59 -54.73 -4.71
N CYS A 332 55.75 -53.80 -4.25
CA CYS A 332 54.74 -53.17 -5.10
C CYS A 332 55.34 -52.33 -6.24
N ARG A 333 56.47 -51.66 -6.01
CA ARG A 333 57.19 -50.92 -7.08
C ARG A 333 57.87 -51.85 -8.09
N ALA A 334 58.29 -53.04 -7.68
CA ALA A 334 58.77 -54.08 -8.59
C ALA A 334 57.62 -54.66 -9.43
N ALA A 335 56.50 -55.02 -8.79
CA ALA A 335 55.29 -55.49 -9.48
C ALA A 335 54.72 -54.44 -10.45
N GLY A 336 54.69 -53.16 -10.05
CA GLY A 336 54.25 -52.07 -10.93
C GLY A 336 55.21 -51.76 -12.09
N ARG A 337 56.48 -52.17 -12.02
CA ARG A 337 57.41 -52.12 -13.17
C ARG A 337 57.16 -53.28 -14.13
N ALA A 338 56.93 -54.49 -13.62
CA ALA A 338 56.56 -55.66 -14.42
C ALA A 338 55.20 -55.51 -15.12
N LEU A 339 54.20 -54.91 -14.45
CA LEU A 339 52.90 -54.62 -15.07
C LEU A 339 53.02 -53.58 -16.19
N ARG A 340 53.92 -52.61 -16.04
CA ARG A 340 54.15 -51.58 -17.06
C ARG A 340 54.86 -52.13 -18.29
N SER A 341 55.84 -53.02 -18.14
CA SER A 341 56.48 -53.70 -19.28
C SER A 341 55.49 -54.60 -20.04
N ALA A 342 54.63 -55.34 -19.34
CA ALA A 342 53.53 -56.09 -19.94
C ALA A 342 52.48 -55.18 -20.62
N GLY A 343 52.26 -53.98 -20.08
CA GLY A 343 51.36 -53.00 -20.68
C GLY A 343 51.86 -52.43 -22.02
N TYR A 344 53.16 -52.51 -22.33
CA TYR A 344 53.69 -52.12 -23.64
C TYR A 344 53.48 -53.21 -24.69
N SER A 345 53.61 -54.50 -24.33
CA SER A 345 53.37 -55.63 -25.23
C SER A 345 51.89 -55.78 -25.61
N VAL A 346 50.98 -55.53 -24.66
CA VAL A 346 49.53 -55.51 -24.96
C VAL A 346 49.18 -54.33 -25.87
N ARG A 347 49.80 -53.16 -25.67
CA ARG A 347 49.56 -52.00 -26.54
C ARG A 347 50.12 -52.16 -27.94
N SER A 348 51.25 -52.86 -28.13
CA SER A 348 51.76 -53.18 -29.47
C SER A 348 50.85 -54.19 -30.17
N ALA A 349 50.37 -55.22 -29.47
CA ALA A 349 49.40 -56.19 -30.01
C ALA A 349 48.04 -55.55 -30.38
N LEU A 350 47.55 -54.60 -29.58
CA LEU A 350 46.33 -53.86 -29.93
C LEU A 350 46.54 -52.89 -31.10
N ARG A 351 47.75 -52.35 -31.29
CA ARG A 351 48.07 -51.52 -32.45
C ARG A 351 48.17 -52.35 -33.73
N SER A 352 48.76 -53.55 -33.67
CA SER A 352 48.78 -54.45 -34.84
C SER A 352 47.37 -54.91 -35.20
N ALA A 353 46.55 -55.32 -34.23
CA ALA A 353 45.16 -55.69 -34.47
C ALA A 353 44.34 -54.55 -35.08
N ARG A 354 44.50 -53.31 -34.58
CA ARG A 354 43.84 -52.13 -35.16
C ARG A 354 44.35 -51.80 -36.57
N ALA A 355 45.62 -52.02 -36.86
CA ALA A 355 46.16 -51.84 -38.20
C ALA A 355 45.54 -52.86 -39.17
N SER A 356 45.45 -54.13 -38.78
CA SER A 356 44.79 -55.19 -39.57
C SER A 356 43.32 -54.88 -39.86
N VAL A 357 42.57 -54.38 -38.87
CA VAL A 357 41.17 -53.98 -39.07
C VAL A 357 41.06 -52.77 -40.02
N ARG A 358 41.98 -51.80 -39.94
CA ARG A 358 41.97 -50.66 -40.86
C ARG A 358 42.32 -51.07 -42.28
N SER A 359 43.28 -51.99 -42.46
CA SER A 359 43.62 -52.56 -43.76
C SER A 359 42.43 -53.32 -44.35
N ALA A 360 41.81 -54.22 -43.58
CA ALA A 360 40.63 -54.98 -44.00
C ALA A 360 39.45 -54.04 -44.34
N ARG A 361 39.23 -52.99 -43.54
CA ARG A 361 38.19 -52.00 -43.84
C ARG A 361 38.50 -51.17 -45.08
N ALA A 362 39.76 -50.83 -45.32
CA ALA A 362 40.17 -50.12 -46.54
C ALA A 362 40.02 -51.00 -47.78
N GLU A 363 40.28 -52.30 -47.65
CA GLU A 363 40.14 -53.29 -48.71
C GLU A 363 38.66 -53.58 -49.04
N ILE A 364 37.82 -53.78 -48.01
CA ILE A 364 36.36 -53.87 -48.18
C ILE A 364 35.81 -52.59 -48.81
N ARG A 365 36.28 -51.42 -48.37
CA ARG A 365 35.86 -50.13 -48.97
C ARG A 365 36.30 -50.01 -50.43
N ARG A 366 37.51 -50.46 -50.80
CA ARG A 366 37.96 -50.49 -52.20
C ARG A 366 37.15 -51.46 -53.06
N ALA A 367 36.78 -52.61 -52.51
CA ALA A 367 35.95 -53.60 -53.19
C ALA A 367 34.51 -53.11 -53.40
N LEU A 368 33.93 -52.40 -52.42
CA LEU A 368 32.55 -51.89 -52.50
C LEU A 368 32.39 -50.56 -53.25
N PHE A 369 33.36 -49.66 -53.16
CA PHE A 369 33.23 -48.28 -53.67
C PHE A 369 34.17 -47.97 -54.85
N GLY A 370 34.92 -48.97 -55.33
CA GLY A 370 35.95 -48.77 -56.34
C GLY A 370 37.15 -47.99 -55.80
N VAL A 371 38.26 -48.06 -56.54
CA VAL A 371 39.50 -47.36 -56.18
C VAL A 371 39.29 -45.85 -56.33
N PRO A 372 39.51 -45.02 -55.28
CA PRO A 372 39.54 -43.58 -55.47
C PRO A 372 40.70 -43.26 -56.41
N ARG A 373 40.41 -42.62 -57.54
CA ARG A 373 41.44 -42.09 -58.46
C ARG A 373 42.34 -41.12 -57.69
N SER A 374 43.44 -41.62 -57.16
CA SER A 374 44.56 -40.80 -56.74
C SER A 374 45.12 -40.18 -58.01
N ARG A 375 44.96 -38.84 -58.11
CA ARG A 375 45.62 -37.98 -59.10
C ARG A 375 46.98 -38.56 -59.47
N GLU A 376 47.07 -39.08 -60.68
CA GLU A 376 48.32 -39.22 -61.40
C GLU A 376 49.00 -37.85 -61.35
N ARG A 377 50.22 -37.84 -60.81
CA ARG A 377 51.17 -36.77 -61.07
C ARG A 377 51.47 -36.85 -62.55
N GLU A 378 50.87 -35.95 -63.33
CA GLU A 378 51.36 -35.68 -64.67
C GLU A 378 52.60 -34.77 -64.54
N PRO A 379 53.74 -35.18 -65.12
CA PRO A 379 54.99 -34.43 -65.03
C PRO A 379 54.91 -33.23 -65.98
N LEU A 380 55.29 -32.04 -65.48
CA LEU A 380 55.57 -30.92 -66.37
C LEU A 380 56.94 -31.16 -67.03
N PRO A 381 57.07 -30.91 -68.35
CA PRO A 381 58.30 -31.06 -69.12
C PRO A 381 59.38 -30.05 -68.72
#